data_AF-A0A3C0BRC5-F1
#
_entry.id   AF-A0A3C0BRC5-F1
#
_cell.length_a   1.000
_cell.length_b   1.000
_cell.length_c   1.000
_cell.angle_alpha   90.00
_cell.angle_beta   90.00
_cell.angle_gamma   90.00
#
_symmetry.space_group_name_H-M   'P 1'
#
loop_
_entity.id
_entity.type
_entity.pdbx_description
1 polymer ?
#
loop_
_entity_poly.entity_id
_entity_poly.type
_entity_poly.pdbx_seq_one_letter_code
_entity_poly.pdbx_strand_id
1 'polypeptide(L)'
;MRSLALGLLFSAFALTAAIADESCKAQASDKKLAGAALSSFMKKCETDATTACDTQAADKKLSGAAKDSFTKKCVKDATGT
;
A
#
# COMPACT_ATOMS: atom_id res chain seq x y z
N MET A 1 -37.31 14.11 14.80
CA MET A 1 -37.80 14.06 13.40
C MET A 1 -36.85 14.93 12.57
N ARG A 2 -36.13 14.31 11.63
CA ARG A 2 -35.57 14.92 10.40
C ARG A 2 -34.45 15.96 10.53
N SER A 3 -33.34 15.55 11.12
CA SER A 3 -32.04 15.71 10.43
C SER A 3 -31.37 14.34 10.44
N LEU A 4 -31.78 13.54 9.46
CA LEU A 4 -31.25 12.22 9.16
C LEU A 4 -29.91 12.37 8.43
N ALA A 5 -28.98 11.49 8.80
CA ALA A 5 -28.00 10.84 7.92
C ALA A 5 -26.95 11.72 7.21
N LEU A 6 -25.68 11.51 7.60
CA LEU A 6 -24.45 11.49 6.78
C LEU A 6 -23.29 11.53 7.80
N GLY A 7 -23.10 10.49 8.61
CA GLY A 7 -22.64 9.21 8.14
C GLY A 7 -21.33 8.91 8.87
N LEU A 8 -21.48 8.46 10.12
CA LEU A 8 -20.48 7.67 10.83
C LEU A 8 -20.10 6.48 9.95
N LEU A 9 -19.12 6.65 9.07
CA LEU A 9 -18.46 5.56 8.37
C LEU A 9 -16.96 5.73 8.58
N PHE A 10 -16.61 5.58 9.86
CA PHE A 10 -15.37 4.96 10.29
C PHE A 10 -15.41 3.48 9.82
N SER A 11 -15.42 3.27 8.50
CA SER A 11 -15.33 1.95 7.91
C SER A 11 -13.86 1.60 7.85
N ALA A 12 -13.40 0.98 8.92
CA ALA A 12 -12.31 0.03 8.84
C ALA A 12 -12.60 -0.92 7.68
N PHE A 13 -12.02 -0.65 6.50
CA PHE A 13 -11.89 -1.67 5.47
C PHE A 13 -10.67 -2.51 5.82
N ALA A 14 -10.79 -3.24 6.92
CA ALA A 14 -10.06 -4.47 7.11
C ALA A 14 -10.74 -5.52 6.22
N LEU A 15 -10.36 -5.54 4.94
CA LEU A 15 -10.56 -6.71 4.11
C LEU A 15 -9.19 -7.31 3.81
N THR A 16 -8.79 -8.22 4.67
CA THR A 16 -7.82 -9.26 4.36
C THR A 16 -8.52 -10.31 3.50
N ALA A 17 -8.26 -10.32 2.19
CA ALA A 17 -8.32 -11.53 1.37
C ALA A 17 -7.77 -11.22 -0.03
N ALA A 18 -6.80 -12.03 -0.45
CA ALA A 18 -6.11 -12.05 -1.74
C ALA A 18 -5.11 -10.92 -1.98
N ILE A 19 -3.96 -11.01 -1.29
CA ILE A 19 -2.69 -10.55 -1.86
C ILE A 19 -2.37 -11.52 -3.02
N ALA A 20 -3.06 -11.34 -4.15
CA ALA A 20 -2.34 -11.47 -5.40
C ALA A 20 -1.32 -10.34 -5.41
N ASP A 21 -0.13 -10.59 -5.95
CA ASP A 21 1.02 -9.69 -6.11
C ASP A 21 0.71 -8.45 -6.99
N GLU A 22 -0.46 -7.84 -6.81
CA GLU A 22 -0.93 -6.70 -7.56
C GLU A 22 -0.38 -5.44 -6.92
N SER A 23 0.46 -4.75 -7.69
CA SER A 23 1.07 -3.49 -7.27
C SER A 23 0.07 -2.47 -6.74
N CYS A 24 0.52 -1.53 -5.90
CA CYS A 24 -0.25 -0.39 -5.40
C CYS A 24 -1.07 0.29 -6.51
N LYS A 25 -0.45 0.46 -7.68
CA LYS A 25 -1.09 1.04 -8.87
C LYS A 25 -2.27 0.22 -9.39
N ALA A 26 -2.13 -1.10 -9.44
CA ALA A 26 -3.20 -2.00 -9.85
C ALA A 26 -4.34 -1.99 -8.83
N GLN A 27 -4.03 -2.04 -7.53
CA GLN A 27 -5.04 -1.97 -6.46
C GLN A 27 -5.83 -0.67 -6.45
N ALA A 28 -5.17 0.48 -6.68
CA ALA A 28 -5.86 1.76 -6.78
C ALA A 28 -6.77 1.84 -8.02
N SER A 29 -6.33 1.23 -9.12
CA SER A 29 -7.09 1.20 -10.38
C SER A 29 -8.32 0.30 -10.26
N ASP A 30 -8.18 -0.88 -9.64
CA ASP A 30 -9.28 -1.80 -9.32
C ASP A 30 -10.33 -1.11 -8.42
N LYS A 31 -9.86 -0.40 -7.39
CA LYS A 31 -10.71 0.40 -6.51
C LYS A 31 -11.23 1.69 -7.14
N LYS A 32 -10.88 1.98 -8.41
CA LYS A 32 -11.24 3.19 -9.15
C LYS A 32 -10.96 4.47 -8.35
N LEU A 33 -9.88 4.49 -7.59
CA LEU A 33 -9.48 5.66 -6.81
C LEU A 33 -9.06 6.77 -7.77
N ALA A 34 -9.48 8.00 -7.50
CA ALA A 34 -9.11 9.17 -8.27
C ALA A 34 -8.84 10.36 -7.35
N GLY A 35 -8.14 11.37 -7.86
CA GLY A 35 -7.85 12.62 -7.15
C GLY A 35 -7.14 12.38 -5.82
N ALA A 36 -7.63 13.04 -4.76
CA ALA A 36 -7.02 12.97 -3.43
C ALA A 36 -7.02 11.55 -2.83
N ALA A 37 -8.04 10.74 -3.13
CA ALA A 37 -8.12 9.37 -2.62
C ALA A 37 -7.03 8.47 -3.22
N LEU A 38 -6.75 8.61 -4.52
CA LEU A 38 -5.63 7.92 -5.16
C LEU A 38 -4.30 8.38 -4.60
N SER A 39 -4.09 9.69 -4.41
CA SER A 39 -2.84 10.21 -3.85
C SER A 39 -2.57 9.70 -2.44
N SER A 40 -3.58 9.73 -1.55
CA SER A 40 -3.45 9.22 -0.19
C SER A 40 -3.22 7.72 -0.16
N PHE A 41 -3.90 6.96 -1.03
CA PHE A 41 -3.68 5.52 -1.15
C PHE A 41 -2.26 5.20 -1.61
N MET A 42 -1.77 5.88 -2.67
CA MET A 42 -0.40 5.65 -3.17
C MET A 42 0.64 5.98 -2.12
N LYS A 43 0.52 7.11 -1.42
CA LYS A 43 1.43 7.48 -0.34
C LYS A 43 1.45 6.45 0.78
N LYS A 44 0.27 5.96 1.17
CA LYS A 44 0.17 4.91 2.18
C LYS A 44 0.81 3.61 1.69
N CYS A 45 0.52 3.22 0.45
CA CYS A 45 1.03 1.98 -0.14
C CYS A 45 2.55 2.01 -0.32
N GLU A 46 3.15 3.15 -0.69
CA GLU A 46 4.61 3.31 -0.74
C GLU A 46 5.25 3.15 0.65
N THR A 47 4.61 3.67 1.69
CA THR A 47 5.08 3.54 3.08
C THR A 47 4.98 2.09 3.57
N ASP A 48 3.85 1.44 3.31
CA ASP A 48 3.61 0.03 3.67
C ASP A 48 4.55 -0.89 2.87
N ALA A 49 4.75 -0.63 1.58
CA ALA A 49 5.72 -1.35 0.74
C ALA A 49 7.14 -1.19 1.30
N THR A 50 7.56 0.02 1.66
CA THR A 50 8.89 0.25 2.25
C THR A 50 9.08 -0.59 3.50
N THR A 51 8.11 -0.57 4.41
CA THR A 51 8.17 -1.34 5.67
C THR A 51 8.21 -2.85 5.42
N ALA A 52 7.37 -3.35 4.51
CA ALA A 52 7.34 -4.76 4.14
C ALA A 52 8.65 -5.20 3.46
N CYS A 53 9.19 -4.38 2.56
CA CYS A 53 10.45 -4.64 1.87
C CYS A 53 11.65 -4.58 2.83
N ASP A 54 11.66 -3.66 3.79
CA ASP A 54 12.67 -3.60 4.85
C ASP A 54 12.63 -4.85 5.73
N THR A 55 11.43 -5.33 6.06
CA THR A 55 11.23 -6.56 6.85
C THR A 55 11.74 -7.76 6.07
N GLN A 56 11.36 -7.90 4.80
CA GLN A 56 11.87 -8.95 3.92
C GLN A 56 13.40 -8.89 3.75
N ALA A 57 13.98 -7.70 3.66
CA ALA A 57 15.43 -7.53 3.60
C ALA A 57 16.10 -8.01 4.90
N ALA A 58 15.50 -7.68 6.05
CA ALA A 58 15.98 -8.11 7.36
C ALA A 58 15.86 -9.63 7.55
N ASP A 59 14.75 -10.24 7.13
CA ASP A 59 14.54 -11.70 7.16
C ASP A 59 15.56 -12.42 6.26
N LYS A 60 15.90 -11.82 5.12
CA LYS A 60 16.97 -12.27 4.22
C LYS A 60 18.38 -11.94 4.74
N LYS A 61 18.49 -11.29 5.90
CA LYS A 61 19.74 -10.83 6.52
C LYS A 61 20.59 -9.96 5.59
N LEU A 62 19.94 -9.21 4.70
CA LEU A 62 20.60 -8.25 3.83
C LEU A 62 21.02 -7.04 4.66
N SER A 63 22.19 -6.49 4.36
CA SER A 63 22.75 -5.32 5.07
C SER A 63 23.53 -4.43 4.10
N GLY A 64 23.68 -3.15 4.46
CA GLY A 64 24.35 -2.16 3.62
C GLY A 64 23.75 -2.06 2.22
N ALA A 65 24.60 -1.92 1.21
CA ALA A 65 24.18 -1.71 -0.18
C ALA A 65 23.25 -2.81 -0.74
N ALA A 66 23.38 -4.06 -0.26
CA ALA A 66 22.51 -5.16 -0.69
C ALA A 66 21.08 -4.98 -0.17
N LYS A 67 20.93 -4.53 1.09
CA LYS A 67 19.64 -4.15 1.65
C LYS A 67 19.03 -2.99 0.88
N ASP A 68 19.78 -1.92 0.67
CA ASP A 68 19.27 -0.73 -0.02
C ASP A 68 18.80 -1.02 -1.45
N SER A 69 19.55 -1.85 -2.17
CA SER A 69 19.21 -2.27 -3.54
C SER A 69 17.96 -3.16 -3.56
N PHE A 70 17.86 -4.08 -2.60
CA PHE A 70 16.68 -4.93 -2.46
C PHE A 70 15.45 -4.11 -2.10
N THR A 71 15.52 -3.26 -1.07
CA THR A 71 14.39 -2.45 -0.63
C THR A 71 13.93 -1.52 -1.76
N LYS A 72 14.84 -0.84 -2.46
CA LYS A 72 14.48 -0.01 -3.63
C LYS A 72 13.76 -0.79 -4.71
N LYS A 73 14.26 -1.97 -5.06
CA LYS A 73 13.63 -2.79 -6.11
C LYS A 73 12.28 -3.34 -5.65
N CYS A 74 12.21 -3.86 -4.44
CA CYS A 74 10.98 -4.37 -3.84
C CYS A 74 9.89 -3.28 -3.74
N VAL A 75 10.23 -2.07 -3.30
CA VAL A 75 9.26 -0.95 -3.24
C VAL A 75 8.78 -0.56 -4.64
N LYS A 76 9.69 -0.54 -5.62
CA LYS A 76 9.34 -0.25 -7.01
C LYS A 76 8.37 -1.29 -7.58
N ASP A 77 8.67 -2.57 -7.36
CA ASP A 77 7.85 -3.69 -7.81
C ASP A 77 6.47 -3.66 -7.11
N ALA A 78 6.45 -3.43 -5.79
CA ALA A 78 5.23 -3.31 -5.00
C ALA A 78 4.39 -2.09 -5.38
N THR A 79 4.99 -0.98 -5.81
CA THR A 79 4.24 0.23 -6.21
C THR A 79 3.78 0.19 -7.66
N GLY A 80 4.46 -0.56 -8.54
CA GLY A 80 4.08 -0.71 -9.95
C GLY A 80 4.43 0.50 -10.82
N THR A 81 5.52 1.19 -10.46
CA THR A 81 6.08 2.36 -11.18
C THR A 81 7.43 2.02 -11.76
#